data_AF-A0A431I6I0-F1
#
_entry.id   AF-A0A431I6I0-F1
#
_cell.length_a   1.000
_cell.length_b   1.000
_cell.length_c   1.000
_cell.angle_alpha   90.00
_cell.angle_beta   90.00
_cell.angle_gamma   90.00
#
_symmetry.space_group_name_H-M   'P 1'
#
loop_
_entity.id
_entity.type
_entity.pdbx_description
1 polymer ?
#
loop_
_entity_poly.entity_id
_entity_poly.type
_entity_poly.pdbx_seq_one_letter_code
_entity_poly.pdbx_strand_id
1 'polypeptide(L)'
;MKNTFYGLIAIGLIILLYRFMAGGSAPAQIEQRYRQPIMSALDKQLQTQSPLCTYQGPFPHPGNEICLFCKPLLEAGLIEERASGSGTDFVLTDAGIQAYREDPVPGSDNDTPRPRLCLGDASLGEVVDALPGMELNGVRYISFKYRIRVRNPHPWLKQNGAPTMKIPRLAANGDMLDKVYTTTATVLQGGKDIDFDSGFRYGKWVNEPTD
;
A
#
# COMPACT_ATOMS: atom_id res chain seq x y z
N MET A 1 -17.04 -13.11 58.15
CA MET A 1 -17.42 -12.82 56.74
C MET A 1 -16.74 -11.60 56.11
N LYS A 2 -16.14 -10.66 56.88
CA LYS A 2 -15.43 -9.50 56.28
C LYS A 2 -14.02 -9.83 55.73
N ASN A 3 -13.30 -10.77 56.35
CA ASN A 3 -11.91 -11.08 55.98
C ASN A 3 -11.76 -11.81 54.63
N THR A 4 -12.79 -12.53 54.18
CA THR A 4 -12.80 -13.19 52.86
C THR A 4 -13.01 -12.21 51.71
N PHE A 5 -13.65 -11.07 51.96
CA PHE A 5 -13.93 -10.06 50.94
C PHE A 5 -12.68 -9.25 50.57
N TYR A 6 -11.84 -8.90 51.55
CA TYR A 6 -10.57 -8.21 51.31
C TYR A 6 -9.54 -9.09 50.57
N GLY A 7 -9.56 -10.41 50.80
CA GLY A 7 -8.69 -11.35 50.07
C GLY A 7 -8.99 -11.40 48.57
N LEU A 8 -10.27 -11.39 48.18
CA LEU A 8 -10.68 -11.40 46.77
C LEU A 8 -10.33 -10.08 46.05
N ILE A 9 -10.45 -8.94 46.75
CA ILE A 9 -10.07 -7.63 46.20
C ILE A 9 -8.55 -7.55 45.98
N ALA A 10 -7.75 -8.06 46.92
CA ALA A 10 -6.29 -8.09 46.80
C ALA A 10 -5.81 -8.97 45.64
N ILE A 11 -6.41 -10.15 45.47
CA ILE A 11 -6.10 -11.05 44.34
C ILE A 11 -6.50 -10.40 43.01
N GLY A 12 -7.66 -9.75 42.96
CA GLY A 12 -8.12 -9.01 41.78
C GLY A 12 -7.15 -7.90 41.37
N LEU A 13 -6.67 -7.11 42.33
CA LEU A 13 -5.68 -6.05 42.10
C LEU A 13 -4.33 -6.59 41.62
N ILE A 14 -3.86 -7.72 42.17
CA ILE A 14 -2.62 -8.36 41.74
C ILE A 14 -2.75 -8.88 40.30
N ILE A 15 -3.88 -9.48 39.92
CA ILE A 15 -4.12 -9.94 38.55
C ILE A 15 -4.21 -8.75 37.57
N LEU A 16 -4.84 -7.64 37.98
CA LEU A 16 -4.92 -6.41 37.19
C LEU A 16 -3.55 -5.77 36.99
N LEU A 17 -2.76 -5.66 38.05
CA LEU A 17 -1.38 -5.16 37.99
C LEU A 17 -0.47 -6.09 37.20
N TYR A 18 -0.63 -7.41 37.33
CA TYR A 18 0.11 -8.38 36.54
C TYR A 18 -0.26 -8.27 35.06
N ARG A 19 -1.53 -8.04 34.70
CA ARG A 19 -1.91 -7.77 33.30
C ARG A 19 -1.40 -6.42 32.77
N PHE A 20 -1.32 -5.42 33.64
CA PHE A 20 -0.77 -4.11 33.30
C PHE A 20 0.76 -4.17 33.11
N MET A 21 1.46 -4.95 33.94
CA MET A 21 2.92 -5.12 33.90
C MET A 21 3.38 -6.19 32.89
N ALA A 22 2.60 -7.25 32.68
CA ALA A 22 2.88 -8.30 31.69
C ALA A 22 2.55 -7.87 30.26
N GLY A 23 2.27 -6.57 30.04
CA GLY A 23 2.11 -5.98 28.71
C GLY A 23 1.16 -6.80 27.88
N GLY A 24 -0.13 -6.76 28.22
CA GLY A 24 -1.18 -7.33 27.38
C GLY A 24 -0.98 -6.86 25.95
N SER A 25 -0.42 -7.75 25.13
CA SER A 25 -0.08 -7.55 23.74
C SER A 25 -1.35 -7.58 22.91
N ALA A 26 -2.24 -6.62 23.16
CA ALA A 26 -3.15 -6.20 22.12
C ALA A 26 -2.26 -5.86 20.91
N PRO A 27 -2.52 -6.42 19.71
CA PRO A 27 -1.77 -6.06 18.52
C PRO A 27 -1.80 -4.54 18.44
N ALA A 28 -0.63 -3.92 18.35
CA ALA A 28 -0.55 -2.49 18.36
C ALA A 28 -1.33 -1.97 17.15
N GLN A 29 -2.35 -1.15 17.42
CA GLN A 29 -3.23 -0.60 16.40
C GLN A 29 -2.91 0.88 16.21
N ILE A 30 -3.21 1.39 15.02
CA ILE A 30 -3.23 2.83 14.77
C ILE A 30 -4.15 3.49 15.81
N GLU A 31 -3.68 4.58 16.42
CA GLU A 31 -4.45 5.35 17.39
C GLU A 31 -5.86 5.65 16.87
N GLN A 32 -6.88 5.37 17.68
CA GLN A 32 -8.28 5.38 17.26
C GLN A 32 -8.71 6.71 16.62
N ARG A 33 -8.20 7.84 17.13
CA ARG A 33 -8.48 9.19 16.61
C ARG A 33 -8.00 9.43 15.17
N TYR A 34 -6.97 8.69 14.74
CA TYR A 34 -6.33 8.86 13.43
C TYR A 34 -6.58 7.70 12.47
N ARG A 35 -7.14 6.60 12.96
CA ARG A 35 -7.37 5.38 12.18
C ARG A 35 -8.10 5.64 10.86
N GLN A 36 -9.30 6.21 10.91
CA GLN A 36 -10.09 6.45 9.71
C GLN A 36 -9.45 7.47 8.75
N PRO A 37 -8.96 8.63 9.23
CA PRO A 37 -8.22 9.57 8.38
C PRO A 37 -7.03 8.93 7.67
N ILE A 38 -6.19 8.17 8.40
CA ILE A 38 -5.01 7.50 7.83
C ILE A 38 -5.41 6.46 6.80
N MET A 39 -6.40 5.61 7.12
CA MET A 39 -6.86 4.57 6.19
C MET A 39 -7.42 5.19 4.90
N SER A 40 -8.24 6.25 5.01
CA SER A 40 -8.80 6.95 3.87
C SER A 40 -7.73 7.64 3.02
N ALA A 41 -6.74 8.28 3.65
CA ALA A 41 -5.64 8.92 2.94
C ALA A 41 -4.77 7.89 2.20
N LEU A 42 -4.47 6.75 2.83
CA LEU A 42 -3.71 5.67 2.22
C LEU A 42 -4.46 5.04 1.05
N ASP A 43 -5.77 4.81 1.18
CA ASP A 43 -6.59 4.31 0.06
C ASP A 43 -6.56 5.27 -1.13
N LYS A 44 -6.67 6.59 -0.89
CA LYS A 44 -6.57 7.60 -1.94
C LYS A 44 -5.18 7.59 -2.60
N GLN A 45 -4.11 7.45 -1.80
CA GLN A 45 -2.76 7.33 -2.33
C GLN A 45 -2.61 6.06 -3.18
N LEU A 46 -3.11 4.90 -2.74
CA LEU A 46 -3.03 3.64 -3.49
C LEU A 46 -3.81 3.71 -4.81
N GLN A 47 -4.92 4.46 -4.88
CA GLN A 47 -5.62 4.71 -6.14
C GLN A 47 -4.82 5.63 -7.08
N THR A 48 -4.08 6.59 -6.51
CA THR A 48 -3.30 7.55 -7.28
C THR A 48 -1.97 6.94 -7.74
N GLN A 49 -1.26 6.23 -6.89
CA GLN A 49 0.08 5.66 -7.12
C GLN A 49 0.07 4.17 -6.75
N SER A 50 -0.74 3.41 -7.47
CA SER A 50 -0.89 1.97 -7.26
C SER A 50 0.41 1.25 -7.63
N PRO A 51 0.95 0.39 -6.75
CA PRO A 51 2.07 -0.47 -7.11
C PRO A 51 1.70 -1.54 -8.15
N LEU A 52 0.42 -1.67 -8.51
CA LEU A 52 -0.08 -2.56 -9.56
C LEU A 52 -0.12 -1.89 -10.94
N CYS A 53 0.24 -0.61 -11.02
CA CYS A 53 0.14 0.18 -12.24
C CYS A 53 1.50 0.68 -12.71
N THR A 54 1.72 0.63 -14.02
CA THR A 54 2.84 1.28 -14.69
C THR A 54 2.33 2.54 -15.39
N TYR A 55 2.90 3.67 -15.01
CA TYR A 55 2.50 5.02 -15.46
C TYR A 55 3.33 5.54 -16.63
N GLN A 56 4.44 4.88 -16.94
CA GLN A 56 5.40 5.31 -17.94
C GLN A 56 5.62 4.18 -18.94
N GLY A 57 5.34 4.47 -20.20
CA GLY A 57 5.40 3.51 -21.30
C GLY A 57 4.64 4.09 -22.51
N PRO A 58 4.94 3.63 -23.73
CA PRO A 58 4.45 4.26 -24.95
C PRO A 58 3.00 3.86 -25.22
N PHE A 59 2.03 4.30 -24.41
CA PHE A 59 0.61 3.97 -24.65
C PHE A 59 -0.34 5.13 -24.29
N PRO A 60 -1.19 5.61 -25.21
CA PRO A 60 -1.17 5.53 -26.65
C PRO A 60 -0.57 6.85 -27.16
N HIS A 61 0.64 7.20 -26.72
CA HIS A 61 1.24 8.48 -27.09
C HIS A 61 2.18 8.24 -28.29
N PRO A 62 1.83 8.73 -29.49
CA PRO A 62 2.74 8.77 -30.62
C PRO A 62 3.76 9.88 -30.34
N GLY A 63 4.76 9.58 -29.51
CA GLY A 63 5.82 10.50 -29.15
C GLY A 63 7.13 9.78 -28.93
N ASN A 64 8.24 10.51 -29.02
CA ASN A 64 9.60 10.01 -28.75
C ASN A 64 9.86 9.82 -27.24
N GLU A 65 8.85 9.43 -26.48
CA GLU A 65 8.98 9.25 -25.03
C GLU A 65 9.84 8.01 -24.75
N ILE A 66 10.87 8.21 -23.91
CA ILE A 66 11.75 7.13 -23.48
C ILE A 66 10.91 6.17 -22.63
N CYS A 67 10.76 4.95 -23.13
CA CYS A 67 10.05 3.92 -22.40
C CYS A 67 10.93 3.31 -21.30
N LEU A 68 10.79 3.84 -20.08
CA LEU A 68 11.56 3.38 -18.91
C LEU A 68 11.20 1.96 -18.45
N PHE A 69 10.02 1.45 -18.83
CA PHE A 69 9.50 0.15 -18.41
C PHE A 69 9.27 -0.85 -19.56
N CYS A 70 9.77 -0.59 -20.78
CA CYS A 70 9.48 -1.43 -21.93
C CYS A 70 10.02 -2.85 -21.78
N LYS A 71 11.24 -3.02 -21.26
CA LYS A 71 11.80 -4.35 -21.06
C LYS A 71 10.92 -5.21 -20.13
N PRO A 72 10.56 -4.76 -18.91
CA PRO A 72 9.59 -5.47 -18.07
C PRO A 72 8.25 -5.76 -18.76
N LEU A 73 7.72 -4.80 -19.51
CA LEU A 73 6.43 -4.94 -20.20
C LEU A 73 6.47 -5.92 -21.39
N LEU A 74 7.58 -5.97 -22.13
CA LEU A 74 7.85 -6.93 -23.21
C LEU A 74 8.00 -8.33 -22.65
N GLU A 75 8.84 -8.49 -21.62
CA GLU A 75 9.05 -9.76 -20.94
C GLU A 75 7.75 -10.26 -20.27
N ALA A 76 6.85 -9.34 -19.89
CA ALA A 76 5.51 -9.64 -19.42
C ALA A 76 4.51 -10.00 -20.55
N GLY A 77 4.85 -9.78 -21.82
CA GLY A 77 3.92 -9.97 -22.94
C GLY A 77 2.73 -9.01 -22.94
N LEU A 78 2.84 -7.87 -22.25
CA LEU A 78 1.83 -6.82 -22.25
C LEU A 78 1.99 -5.88 -23.46
N ILE A 79 3.19 -5.86 -24.03
CA ILE A 79 3.54 -5.06 -25.21
C ILE A 79 4.37 -5.91 -26.15
N GLU A 80 4.40 -5.55 -27.42
CA GLU A 80 5.22 -6.18 -28.45
C GLU A 80 5.94 -5.14 -29.31
N GLU A 81 7.09 -5.53 -29.87
CA GLU A 81 7.82 -4.75 -30.85
C GLU A 81 7.19 -4.89 -32.23
N ARG A 82 6.98 -3.77 -32.91
CA ARG A 82 6.50 -3.71 -34.28
C ARG A 82 7.48 -2.91 -35.12
N ALA A 83 7.92 -3.51 -36.23
CA ALA A 83 8.77 -2.81 -37.18
C ALA A 83 8.04 -1.58 -37.74
N SER A 84 8.72 -0.44 -37.68
CA SER A 84 8.26 0.86 -38.12
C SER A 84 9.22 1.39 -39.18
N GLY A 85 8.73 2.24 -40.09
CA GLY A 85 9.57 2.81 -41.16
C GLY A 85 10.78 3.60 -40.64
N SER A 86 10.77 4.01 -39.37
CA SER A 86 11.85 4.75 -38.69
C SER A 86 12.52 3.99 -37.54
N GLY A 87 12.18 2.72 -37.29
CA GLY A 87 12.73 1.95 -36.16
C GLY A 87 11.82 0.84 -35.64
N THR A 88 11.80 0.67 -34.32
CA THR A 88 10.91 -0.26 -33.62
C THR A 88 9.92 0.52 -32.78
N ASP A 89 8.64 0.36 -33.07
CA ASP A 89 7.55 0.89 -32.24
C ASP A 89 7.11 -0.18 -31.24
N PHE A 90 6.60 0.24 -30.09
CA PHE A 90 5.98 -0.67 -29.12
C PHE A 90 4.46 -0.51 -29.17
N VAL A 91 3.75 -1.63 -29.24
CA VAL A 91 2.28 -1.64 -29.27
C VAL A 91 1.73 -2.56 -28.18
N LEU A 92 0.51 -2.28 -27.68
CA LEU A 92 -0.15 -3.14 -26.70
C LEU A 92 -0.51 -4.49 -27.35
N THR A 93 -0.28 -5.58 -26.62
CA THR A 93 -0.89 -6.88 -26.95
C THR A 93 -2.34 -6.90 -26.48
N ASP A 94 -3.10 -7.95 -26.83
CA ASP A 94 -4.47 -8.12 -26.31
C ASP A 94 -4.54 -8.11 -24.77
N ALA A 95 -3.52 -8.67 -24.10
CA ALA A 95 -3.40 -8.63 -22.65
C ALA A 95 -3.06 -7.22 -22.14
N GLY A 96 -2.22 -6.49 -22.88
CA GLY A 96 -1.93 -5.08 -22.61
C GLY A 96 -3.18 -4.21 -22.73
N ILE A 97 -3.99 -4.39 -23.77
CA ILE A 97 -5.24 -3.66 -24.00
C ILE A 97 -6.21 -3.87 -22.83
N GLN A 98 -6.34 -5.10 -22.34
CA GLN A 98 -7.22 -5.40 -21.20
C GLN A 98 -6.73 -4.81 -19.87
N ALA A 99 -5.41 -4.64 -19.71
CA ALA A 99 -4.81 -4.00 -18.54
C ALA A 99 -4.74 -2.46 -18.68
N TYR A 100 -4.93 -1.93 -19.89
CA TYR A 100 -4.79 -0.52 -20.19
C TYR A 100 -5.98 0.29 -19.67
N ARG A 101 -5.69 1.40 -19.00
CA ARG A 101 -6.68 2.26 -18.36
C ARG A 101 -6.32 3.73 -18.54
N GLU A 102 -7.36 4.54 -18.61
CA GLU A 102 -7.26 6.00 -18.72
C GLU A 102 -8.04 6.71 -17.61
N ASP A 103 -8.42 6.00 -16.53
CA ASP A 103 -9.31 6.60 -15.53
C ASP A 103 -8.70 7.89 -14.97
N PRO A 104 -9.52 8.93 -14.74
CA PRO A 104 -9.06 10.23 -14.30
C PRO A 104 -8.31 10.14 -12.96
N VAL A 105 -7.48 11.15 -12.70
CA VAL A 105 -6.78 11.27 -11.41
C VAL A 105 -7.83 11.53 -10.30
N PRO A 106 -7.92 10.69 -9.26
CA PRO A 106 -8.89 10.90 -8.19
C PRO A 106 -8.74 12.27 -7.52
N GLY A 107 -9.77 13.10 -7.59
CA GLY A 107 -9.78 14.45 -7.02
C GLY A 107 -9.10 15.52 -7.88
N SER A 108 -8.87 15.25 -9.17
CA SER A 108 -8.57 16.29 -10.16
C SER A 108 -9.87 16.84 -10.76
N ASP A 109 -10.03 18.16 -10.78
CA ASP A 109 -11.22 18.82 -11.32
C ASP A 109 -11.32 18.75 -12.86
N ASN A 110 -10.23 18.37 -13.54
CA ASN A 110 -10.12 18.44 -14.99
C ASN A 110 -10.38 17.10 -15.69
N ASP A 111 -10.81 16.05 -14.96
CA ASP A 111 -11.06 14.68 -15.46
C ASP A 111 -9.99 14.18 -16.45
N THR A 112 -8.74 14.64 -16.28
CA THR A 112 -7.70 14.43 -17.29
C THR A 112 -7.37 12.95 -17.36
N PRO A 113 -7.53 12.32 -18.54
CA PRO A 113 -7.23 10.91 -18.71
C PRO A 113 -5.79 10.64 -18.30
N ARG A 114 -5.57 9.55 -17.55
CA ARG A 114 -4.22 9.15 -17.15
C ARG A 114 -3.92 7.75 -17.68
N PRO A 115 -3.33 7.66 -18.89
CA PRO A 115 -2.84 6.41 -19.46
C PRO A 115 -1.97 5.64 -18.49
N ARG A 116 -2.28 4.36 -18.31
CA ARG A 116 -1.51 3.44 -17.47
C ARG A 116 -1.88 2.00 -17.78
N LEU A 117 -0.93 1.09 -17.56
CA LEU A 117 -1.20 -0.35 -17.52
C LEU A 117 -1.38 -0.76 -16.07
N CYS A 118 -2.57 -1.22 -15.69
CA CYS A 118 -2.89 -1.64 -14.33
C CYS A 118 -3.35 -3.09 -14.30
N LEU A 119 -2.79 -3.86 -13.37
CA LEU A 119 -3.11 -5.28 -13.20
C LEU A 119 -4.19 -5.55 -12.15
N GLY A 120 -4.82 -4.49 -11.64
CA GLY A 120 -5.90 -4.53 -10.67
C GLY A 120 -6.06 -3.19 -9.93
N ASP A 121 -7.10 -3.11 -9.12
CA ASP A 121 -7.40 -1.97 -8.25
C ASP A 121 -6.79 -2.18 -6.87
N ALA A 122 -5.78 -1.39 -6.52
CA ALA A 122 -5.18 -1.42 -5.19
C ALA A 122 -6.07 -0.70 -4.17
N SER A 123 -6.19 -1.29 -2.98
CA SER A 123 -6.82 -0.69 -1.80
C SER A 123 -6.15 -1.24 -0.54
N LEU A 124 -6.34 -0.57 0.58
CA LEU A 124 -5.92 -1.08 1.88
C LEU A 124 -6.71 -2.36 2.21
N GLY A 125 -5.98 -3.45 2.42
CA GLY A 125 -6.54 -4.73 2.83
C GLY A 125 -6.71 -4.80 4.34
N GLU A 126 -5.57 -4.79 5.04
CA GLU A 126 -5.51 -4.84 6.50
C GLU A 126 -4.27 -4.12 7.03
N VAL A 127 -4.37 -3.65 8.28
CA VAL A 127 -3.23 -3.20 9.08
C VAL A 127 -2.77 -4.38 9.92
N VAL A 128 -1.53 -4.79 9.72
CA VAL A 128 -0.93 -6.00 10.33
C VAL A 128 -0.33 -5.69 11.69
N ASP A 129 0.32 -4.54 11.83
CA ASP A 129 0.98 -4.08 13.05
C ASP A 129 1.14 -2.56 13.01
N ALA A 130 1.23 -1.90 14.16
CA ALA A 130 1.47 -0.46 14.24
C ALA A 130 2.41 -0.14 15.41
N LEU A 131 3.05 1.02 15.37
CA LEU A 131 3.77 1.55 16.52
C LEU A 131 2.91 2.62 17.21
N PRO A 132 3.09 2.82 18.53
CA PRO A 132 2.57 4.01 19.18
C PRO A 132 3.03 5.26 18.44
N GLY A 133 2.15 6.27 18.32
CA GLY A 133 2.54 7.50 17.67
C GLY A 133 3.61 8.25 18.47
N MET A 134 4.54 8.87 17.75
CA MET A 134 5.53 9.78 18.31
C MET A 134 5.26 11.20 17.84
N GLU A 135 5.68 12.19 18.62
CA GLU A 135 5.49 13.60 18.28
C GLU A 135 6.84 14.30 18.22
N LEU A 136 7.11 15.00 17.12
CA LEU A 136 8.29 15.84 16.95
C LEU A 136 7.84 17.19 16.40
N ASN A 137 8.20 18.28 17.08
CA ASN A 137 7.87 19.65 16.67
C ASN A 137 6.37 19.87 16.34
N GLY A 138 5.47 19.23 17.10
CA GLY A 138 4.03 19.33 16.90
C GLY A 138 3.47 18.55 15.71
N VAL A 139 4.29 17.70 15.08
CA VAL A 139 3.88 16.76 14.02
C VAL A 139 3.82 15.36 14.62
N ARG A 140 2.71 14.64 14.37
CA ARG A 140 2.50 13.29 14.88
C ARG A 140 2.87 12.27 13.80
N TYR A 141 3.73 11.32 14.14
CA TYR A 141 4.15 10.24 13.26
C TYR A 141 3.61 8.91 13.76
N ILE A 142 3.03 8.12 12.86
CA ILE A 142 2.50 6.78 13.18
C ILE A 142 3.00 5.81 12.12
N SER A 143 3.98 4.97 12.47
CA SER A 143 4.40 3.87 11.60
C SER A 143 3.44 2.70 11.72
N PHE A 144 3.07 2.10 10.58
CA PHE A 144 2.30 0.87 10.54
C PHE A 144 2.67 -0.03 9.36
N LYS A 145 2.38 -1.32 9.51
CA LYS A 145 2.50 -2.36 8.50
C LYS A 145 1.13 -2.69 7.94
N TYR A 146 1.03 -2.86 6.63
CA TYR A 146 -0.24 -3.15 5.97
C TYR A 146 -0.08 -4.10 4.79
N ARG A 147 -1.19 -4.72 4.39
CA ARG A 147 -1.31 -5.44 3.12
C ARG A 147 -2.22 -4.71 2.17
N ILE A 148 -1.91 -4.82 0.88
CA ILE A 148 -2.73 -4.27 -0.19
C ILE A 148 -3.72 -5.35 -0.64
N ARG A 149 -5.00 -4.99 -0.66
CA ARG A 149 -6.05 -5.75 -1.33
C ARG A 149 -6.08 -5.37 -2.80
N VAL A 150 -6.20 -6.38 -3.65
CA VAL A 150 -6.32 -6.26 -5.10
C VAL A 150 -7.74 -6.62 -5.52
N ARG A 151 -8.51 -5.62 -5.95
CA ARG A 151 -9.81 -5.83 -6.59
C ARG A 151 -9.63 -5.95 -8.10
N ASN A 152 -10.52 -6.71 -8.75
CA ASN A 152 -10.49 -6.95 -10.19
C ASN A 152 -9.08 -7.35 -10.72
N PRO A 153 -8.39 -8.31 -10.10
CA PRO A 153 -7.06 -8.70 -10.54
C PRO A 153 -7.09 -9.22 -11.98
N HIS A 154 -6.27 -8.61 -12.84
CA HIS A 154 -6.12 -9.04 -14.22
C HIS A 154 -5.65 -10.50 -14.27
N PRO A 155 -6.15 -11.36 -15.18
CA PRO A 155 -5.77 -12.77 -15.24
C PRO A 155 -4.25 -12.99 -15.29
N TRP A 156 -3.53 -12.08 -15.97
CA TRP A 156 -2.07 -12.09 -16.03
C TRP A 156 -1.41 -12.05 -14.63
N LEU A 157 -1.94 -11.25 -13.68
CA LEU A 157 -1.38 -11.15 -12.33
C LEU A 157 -1.48 -12.47 -11.58
N LYS A 158 -2.61 -13.19 -11.74
CA LYS A 158 -2.84 -14.50 -11.12
C LYS A 158 -1.92 -15.58 -11.69
N GLN A 159 -1.69 -15.55 -13.00
CA GLN A 159 -0.94 -16.58 -13.71
C GLN A 159 0.58 -16.37 -13.60
N ASN A 160 1.03 -15.11 -13.69
CA ASN A 160 2.44 -14.80 -13.89
C ASN A 160 3.10 -14.13 -12.69
N GLY A 161 2.33 -13.42 -11.83
CA GLY A 161 2.79 -12.78 -10.59
C GLY A 161 4.27 -12.35 -10.64
N ALA A 162 4.59 -11.45 -11.57
CA ALA A 162 5.91 -11.50 -12.21
C ALA A 162 7.00 -10.79 -11.40
N PRO A 163 8.13 -11.48 -11.12
CA PRO A 163 9.37 -10.85 -10.67
C PRO A 163 9.81 -9.72 -11.61
N THR A 164 9.49 -9.85 -12.90
CA THR A 164 9.89 -8.95 -13.97
C THR A 164 9.30 -7.55 -13.84
N MET A 165 8.02 -7.47 -13.47
CA MET A 165 7.34 -6.21 -13.18
C MET A 165 7.60 -5.73 -11.74
N LYS A 166 8.33 -6.52 -10.93
CA LYS A 166 8.55 -6.32 -9.49
C LYS A 166 7.24 -6.16 -8.69
N ILE A 167 6.14 -6.71 -9.20
CA ILE A 167 4.85 -6.68 -8.53
C ILE A 167 4.75 -7.94 -7.67
N PRO A 168 4.48 -7.82 -6.35
CA PRO A 168 4.31 -8.98 -5.48
C PRO A 168 3.20 -9.92 -5.95
N ARG A 169 3.27 -11.17 -5.53
CA ARG A 169 2.26 -12.16 -5.91
C ARG A 169 0.99 -11.94 -5.11
N LEU A 170 -0.12 -12.43 -5.65
CA LEU A 170 -1.32 -12.59 -4.85
C LEU A 170 -1.10 -13.70 -3.81
N ALA A 171 -1.53 -13.46 -2.58
CA ALA A 171 -1.65 -14.48 -1.54
C ALA A 171 -2.60 -15.59 -2.00
N ALA A 172 -2.53 -16.76 -1.34
CA ALA A 172 -3.27 -17.95 -1.74
C ALA A 172 -4.81 -17.76 -1.79
N ASN A 173 -5.35 -16.81 -1.02
CA ASN A 173 -6.76 -16.45 -1.03
C ASN A 173 -7.18 -15.58 -2.24
N GLY A 174 -6.21 -15.06 -3.00
CA GLY A 174 -6.40 -14.44 -4.31
C GLY A 174 -6.85 -12.97 -4.31
N ASP A 175 -7.01 -12.33 -3.15
CA ASP A 175 -7.50 -10.95 -3.03
C ASP A 175 -6.51 -9.98 -2.38
N MET A 176 -5.38 -10.46 -1.86
CA MET A 176 -4.34 -9.63 -1.24
C MET A 176 -2.99 -9.90 -1.87
N LEU A 177 -2.10 -8.91 -1.88
CA LEU A 177 -0.68 -9.15 -2.10
C LEU A 177 -0.08 -9.91 -0.92
N ASP A 178 0.85 -10.83 -1.20
CA ASP A 178 1.57 -11.59 -0.18
C ASP A 178 2.57 -10.72 0.61
N LYS A 179 3.07 -9.66 -0.01
CA LYS A 179 3.97 -8.68 0.61
C LYS A 179 3.26 -7.84 1.68
N VAL A 180 3.94 -7.68 2.82
CA VAL A 180 3.60 -6.71 3.86
C VAL A 180 4.43 -5.46 3.62
N TYR A 181 3.76 -4.32 3.52
CA TYR A 181 4.37 -3.02 3.32
C TYR A 181 4.51 -2.30 4.65
N THR A 182 5.53 -1.48 4.79
CA THR A 182 5.70 -0.61 5.96
C THR A 182 5.69 0.86 5.54
N THR A 183 4.94 1.69 6.24
CA THR A 183 4.89 3.13 6.00
C THR A 183 4.77 3.91 7.29
N THR A 184 5.07 5.20 7.24
CA THR A 184 4.80 6.13 8.34
C THR A 184 3.85 7.22 7.88
N ALA A 185 2.70 7.33 8.55
CA ALA A 185 1.82 8.48 8.40
C ALA A 185 2.40 9.67 9.17
N THR A 186 2.55 10.78 8.47
CA THR A 186 2.90 12.09 9.02
C THR A 186 1.62 12.90 9.10
N VAL A 187 1.18 13.18 10.33
CA VAL A 187 -0.05 13.91 10.60
C VAL A 187 0.31 15.32 11.05
N LEU A 188 0.00 16.30 10.20
CA LEU A 188 0.30 17.71 10.46
C LEU A 188 -0.63 18.31 11.53
N GLN A 189 -0.27 19.51 12.01
CA GLN A 189 -1.06 20.22 13.02
C GLN A 189 -2.53 20.37 12.57
N GLY A 190 -3.46 19.94 13.42
CA GLY A 190 -4.90 19.93 13.13
C GLY A 190 -5.44 18.61 12.55
N GLY A 191 -4.58 17.64 12.23
CA GLY A 191 -4.97 16.26 11.93
C GLY A 191 -5.72 16.05 10.62
N LYS A 192 -5.75 17.05 9.73
CA LYS A 192 -6.46 17.01 8.45
C LYS A 192 -5.58 16.56 7.29
N ASP A 193 -4.31 16.95 7.32
CA ASP A 193 -3.35 16.62 6.27
C ASP A 193 -2.48 15.45 6.74
N ILE A 194 -2.47 14.40 5.92
CA ILE A 194 -1.77 13.14 6.18
C ILE A 194 -0.93 12.81 4.96
N ASP A 195 0.39 12.82 5.16
CA ASP A 195 1.35 12.34 4.18
C ASP A 195 1.93 11.00 4.61
N PHE A 196 2.52 10.27 3.67
CA PHE A 196 3.12 8.97 3.92
C PHE A 196 4.58 8.95 3.49
N ASP A 197 5.44 8.52 4.41
CA ASP A 197 6.87 8.31 4.17
C ASP A 197 7.24 6.85 4.46
N SER A 198 7.53 6.09 3.40
CA SER A 198 8.01 4.72 3.50
C SER A 198 9.49 4.61 3.89
N GLY A 199 10.26 5.70 3.87
CA GLY A 199 11.64 5.76 4.33
C GLY A 199 11.78 6.03 5.82
N PHE A 200 10.84 6.77 6.41
CA PHE A 200 10.89 7.07 7.84
C PHE A 200 10.50 5.85 8.69
N ARG A 201 11.36 5.52 9.66
CA ARG A 201 11.21 4.38 10.57
C ARG A 201 11.64 4.76 11.99
N TYR A 202 10.99 4.18 12.99
CA TYR A 202 11.36 4.35 14.39
C TYR A 202 11.05 3.10 15.22
N GLY A 203 11.45 3.14 16.50
CA GLY A 203 11.23 2.05 17.44
C GLY A 203 11.84 0.73 16.94
N LYS A 204 11.05 -0.35 17.01
CA LYS A 204 11.51 -1.70 16.63
C LYS A 204 11.77 -1.87 15.12
N TRP A 205 11.41 -0.89 14.27
CA TRP A 205 11.54 -0.96 12.81
C TRP A 205 12.66 -0.11 12.22
N VAL A 206 13.46 0.59 13.05
CA VAL A 206 14.52 1.50 12.57
C VAL A 206 15.57 0.83 11.67
N ASN A 207 15.80 -0.48 11.87
CA ASN A 207 16.77 -1.27 11.11
C ASN A 207 16.11 -2.20 10.07
N GLU A 208 14.80 -2.09 9.86
CA GLU A 208 14.14 -2.88 8.81
C GLU A 208 14.38 -2.24 7.43
N PRO A 209 14.55 -3.04 6.37
CA PRO A 209 14.67 -2.52 5.01
C PRO A 209 13.46 -1.66 4.62
N THR A 210 13.70 -0.60 3.87
CA THR A 210 12.64 0.20 3.24
C THR A 210 12.16 -0.49 1.96
N ASP A 211 10.87 -0.36 1.68
CA ASP A 211 10.20 -0.95 0.51
C ASP A 211 10.45 -0.19 -0.79
#